data_AF-A0A2I1HJ35-F1
#
_entry.id   AF-A0A2I1HJ35-F1
#
_cell.length_a   1.000
_cell.length_b   1.000
_cell.length_c   1.000
_cell.angle_alpha   90.00
_cell.angle_beta   90.00
_cell.angle_gamma   90.00
#
_symmetry.space_group_name_H-M   'P 1'
#
loop_
_entity.id
_entity.type
_entity.pdbx_description
1 polymer ?
#
loop_
_entity_poly.entity_id
_entity_poly.type
_entity_poly.pdbx_seq_one_letter_code
_entity_poly.pdbx_strand_id
1 'polypeptide(L)'
;MLDRLSEENYKPSPKLAKALDVLFILHADHELNCSTAAMRHIGSSLVDPYSAIAGASAALYGPLHGGANEECWKKLDQLIKFLDF
;
A
#
# COMPACT_ATOMS: atom_id res chain seq x y z
N MET A 1 -5.75 -13.95 1.94
CA MET A 1 -7.07 -13.34 1.61
C MET A 1 -7.45 -13.55 0.14
N LEU A 2 -6.48 -13.84 -0.74
CA LEU A 2 -6.69 -14.25 -2.14
C LEU A 2 -6.77 -15.78 -2.28
N ASP A 3 -6.50 -16.49 -1.20
CA ASP A 3 -6.22 -17.92 -1.13
C ASP A 3 -7.51 -18.78 -1.04
N ARG A 4 -8.67 -18.12 -0.99
CA ARG A 4 -10.01 -18.73 -0.82
C ARG A 4 -11.04 -18.20 -1.83
N LEU A 5 -10.58 -17.58 -2.92
CA LEU A 5 -11.43 -16.88 -3.90
C LEU A 5 -12.46 -17.78 -4.60
N SER A 6 -12.23 -19.09 -4.66
CA SER A 6 -13.12 -20.08 -5.29
C SER A 6 -14.06 -20.79 -4.31
N GLU A 7 -14.02 -20.47 -3.01
CA GLU A 7 -14.94 -21.06 -2.04
C GLU A 7 -16.26 -20.30 -2.00
N GLU A 8 -17.34 -20.94 -2.43
CA GLU A 8 -18.70 -20.35 -2.45
C GLU A 8 -19.17 -19.83 -1.08
N ASN A 9 -18.66 -20.42 0.02
CA ASN A 9 -19.07 -20.10 1.39
C ASN A 9 -17.99 -19.38 2.21
N TYR A 10 -17.00 -18.75 1.55
CA TYR A 10 -15.97 -18.01 2.27
C TYR A 10 -16.59 -16.83 3.05
N LYS A 11 -16.30 -16.78 4.35
CA LYS A 11 -16.61 -15.63 5.20
C LYS A 11 -15.29 -15.07 5.75
N PRO A 12 -14.95 -13.80 5.46
CA PRO A 12 -13.75 -13.20 6.02
C PRO A 12 -13.87 -13.10 7.53
N SER A 13 -12.74 -13.27 8.23
CA SER A 13 -12.69 -13.00 9.67
C SER A 13 -13.17 -11.57 9.94
N PRO A 14 -14.18 -11.36 10.81
CA PRO A 14 -14.68 -10.02 11.13
C PRO A 14 -13.57 -9.09 11.64
N LYS A 15 -12.60 -9.64 12.40
CA LYS A 15 -11.45 -8.88 12.90
C LYS A 15 -10.52 -8.42 11.78
N LEU A 16 -10.20 -9.31 10.83
CA LEU A 16 -9.31 -8.96 9.70
C LEU A 16 -9.99 -8.00 8.73
N ALA A 17 -11.27 -8.20 8.45
CA ALA A 17 -12.06 -7.28 7.63
C ALA A 17 -12.07 -5.88 8.24
N LYS A 18 -12.29 -5.76 9.57
CA LYS A 18 -12.26 -4.46 10.24
C LYS A 18 -10.88 -3.82 10.24
N ALA A 19 -9.82 -4.62 10.42
CA ALA A 19 -8.46 -4.11 10.36
C ALA A 19 -8.13 -3.53 8.97
N LEU A 20 -8.52 -4.21 7.90
CA LEU A 20 -8.30 -3.74 6.53
C LEU A 20 -9.10 -2.47 6.20
N ASP A 21 -10.35 -2.41 6.65
CA ASP A 21 -11.21 -1.21 6.53
C ASP A 21 -10.54 0.02 7.18
N VAL A 22 -10.06 -0.13 8.42
CA VAL A 22 -9.35 0.93 9.12
C VAL A 22 -8.05 1.30 8.39
N LEU A 23 -7.28 0.32 7.92
CA LEU A 23 -6.05 0.58 7.17
C LEU A 23 -6.31 1.39 5.90
N PHE A 24 -7.36 1.06 5.14
CA PHE A 24 -7.73 1.79 3.94
C PHE A 24 -8.22 3.21 4.25
N ILE A 25 -9.00 3.40 5.30
CA ILE A 25 -9.43 4.74 5.72
C ILE A 25 -8.21 5.60 6.08
N LEU A 26 -7.26 5.06 6.85
CA LEU A 26 -6.06 5.79 7.26
C LEU A 26 -5.12 6.13 6.11
N HIS A 27 -5.09 5.31 5.05
CA HIS A 27 -4.24 5.53 3.87
C HIS A 27 -4.99 6.18 2.69
N ALA A 28 -6.26 6.55 2.88
CA ALA A 28 -7.11 7.02 1.78
C ALA A 28 -6.57 8.31 1.13
N ASP A 29 -6.05 9.22 1.94
CA ASP A 29 -5.36 10.41 1.46
C ASP A 29 -4.30 10.88 2.46
N HIS A 30 -3.26 11.51 1.94
CA HIS A 30 -2.24 12.17 2.73
C HIS A 30 -1.69 13.38 1.97
N GLU A 31 -2.63 14.19 1.47
CA GLU A 31 -2.39 15.43 0.72
C GLU A 31 -1.43 15.22 -0.47
N LEU A 32 -0.45 16.12 -0.65
CA LEU A 32 0.50 16.16 -1.75
C LEU A 32 1.78 15.34 -1.46
N ASN A 33 1.63 14.11 -1.00
CA ASN A 33 2.76 13.17 -0.91
C ASN A 33 3.34 12.82 -2.30
N CYS A 34 4.46 12.09 -2.33
CA CYS A 34 5.20 11.79 -3.55
C CYS A 34 4.33 11.19 -4.68
N SER A 35 3.51 10.18 -4.39
CA SER A 35 2.63 9.55 -5.38
C SER A 35 1.49 10.46 -5.83
N THR A 36 0.87 11.22 -4.92
CA THR A 36 -0.21 12.16 -5.28
C THR A 36 0.33 13.31 -6.13
N ALA A 37 1.51 13.85 -5.80
CA ALA A 37 2.18 14.89 -6.57
C ALA A 37 2.56 14.39 -7.98
N ALA A 38 3.07 13.16 -8.10
CA ALA A 38 3.35 12.52 -9.38
C ALA A 38 2.09 12.37 -10.23
N MET A 39 1.00 11.87 -9.63
CA MET A 39 -0.31 11.76 -10.30
C MET A 39 -0.77 13.12 -10.83
N ARG A 40 -0.69 14.17 -10.01
CA ARG A 40 -1.08 15.53 -10.39
C ARG A 40 -0.25 16.08 -11.55
N HIS A 41 1.07 15.87 -11.51
CA HIS A 41 1.96 16.35 -12.56
C HIS A 41 1.69 15.63 -13.89
N ILE A 42 1.54 14.31 -13.86
CA ILE A 42 1.22 13.50 -15.05
C ILE A 42 -0.16 13.89 -15.60
N GLY A 43 -1.17 13.98 -14.73
CA GLY A 43 -2.53 14.37 -15.10
C GLY A 43 -2.64 15.78 -15.69
N SER A 44 -1.69 16.68 -15.41
CA SER A 44 -1.68 18.04 -15.99
C SER A 44 -1.50 18.05 -17.51
N SER A 45 -1.01 16.94 -18.09
CA SER A 45 -0.94 16.73 -19.54
C SER A 45 -2.28 16.31 -20.19
N LEU A 46 -3.35 16.17 -19.41
CA LEU A 46 -4.66 15.64 -19.82
C LEU A 46 -4.63 14.17 -20.27
N VAL A 47 -3.68 13.39 -19.76
CA VAL A 47 -3.65 11.93 -19.95
C VAL A 47 -4.82 11.25 -19.23
N ASP A 48 -5.18 10.06 -19.66
CA ASP A 48 -6.24 9.29 -19.02
C ASP A 48 -5.90 8.91 -17.56
N PRO A 49 -6.91 8.66 -16.70
CA PRO A 49 -6.69 8.34 -15.29
C PRO A 49 -5.86 7.08 -15.05
N TYR A 50 -5.93 6.07 -15.94
CA TYR A 50 -5.18 4.83 -15.75
C TYR A 50 -3.69 5.06 -15.95
N SER A 51 -3.31 5.82 -16.97
CA SER A 51 -1.92 6.23 -17.20
C SER A 51 -1.38 7.08 -16.03
N ALA A 52 -2.19 8.02 -15.51
CA ALA A 52 -1.81 8.82 -14.35
C ALA A 52 -1.61 7.97 -13.08
N ILE A 53 -2.51 7.01 -12.83
CA ILE A 53 -2.40 6.07 -11.70
C ILE A 53 -1.20 5.14 -11.86
N ALA A 54 -0.89 4.69 -13.06
CA ALA A 54 0.29 3.85 -13.31
C ALA A 54 1.59 4.58 -12.92
N GLY A 55 1.74 5.84 -13.33
CA GLY A 55 2.88 6.67 -12.94
C GLY A 55 2.92 6.98 -11.43
N ALA A 56 1.76 7.23 -10.82
CA ALA A 56 1.65 7.42 -9.37
C ALA A 56 2.04 6.15 -8.59
N SER A 57 1.66 4.98 -9.09
CA SER A 57 2.01 3.67 -8.52
C SER A 57 3.51 3.41 -8.59
N ALA A 58 4.16 3.80 -9.70
CA ALA A 58 5.62 3.74 -9.80
C ALA A 58 6.31 4.64 -8.77
N ALA A 59 5.79 5.84 -8.50
CA ALA A 59 6.28 6.70 -7.43
C ALA A 59 6.01 6.13 -6.02
N LEU A 60 4.90 5.40 -5.84
CA LEU A 60 4.56 4.72 -4.59
C LEU A 60 5.51 3.56 -4.26
N TYR A 61 5.93 2.79 -5.26
CA TYR A 61 6.72 1.55 -5.07
C TYR A 61 8.16 1.77 -4.55
N GLY A 62 8.61 3.01 -4.34
CA GLY A 62 9.94 3.30 -3.79
C GLY A 62 10.08 2.98 -2.29
N PRO A 63 11.28 2.56 -1.81
CA PRO A 63 11.51 2.18 -0.41
C PRO A 63 11.36 3.35 0.58
N LEU A 64 11.50 4.59 0.11
CA LEU A 64 11.34 5.80 0.92
C LEU A 64 9.90 6.34 0.93
N HIS A 65 8.97 5.69 0.22
CA HIS A 65 7.57 6.05 0.18
C HIS A 65 6.70 4.83 0.53
N GLY A 66 6.00 4.21 -0.42
CA GLY A 66 5.12 3.06 -0.14
C GLY A 66 5.85 1.80 0.33
N GLY A 67 7.14 1.65 0.01
CA GLY A 67 7.98 0.55 0.50
C GLY A 67 8.46 0.71 1.95
N ALA A 68 8.19 1.84 2.62
CA ALA A 68 8.70 2.09 3.96
C ALA A 68 8.24 1.05 5.00
N ASN A 69 7.03 0.50 4.85
CA ASN A 69 6.51 -0.55 5.72
C ASN A 69 7.34 -1.85 5.60
N GLU A 70 7.73 -2.21 4.38
CA GLU A 70 8.57 -3.38 4.12
C GLU A 70 9.98 -3.17 4.70
N GLU A 71 10.55 -1.98 4.51
CA GLU A 71 11.86 -1.63 5.06
C GLU A 71 11.87 -1.61 6.60
N CYS A 72 10.77 -1.14 7.22
CA CYS A 72 10.59 -1.21 8.66
C CYS A 72 10.59 -2.67 9.15
N TRP A 73 9.85 -3.55 8.47
CA TRP A 73 9.80 -4.96 8.84
C TRP A 73 11.14 -5.67 8.66
N LYS A 74 11.85 -5.43 7.54
CA LYS A 74 13.20 -5.97 7.31
C LYS A 74 14.17 -5.61 8.43
N LYS A 75 14.15 -4.34 8.88
CA LYS A 75 14.99 -3.88 10.00
C LYS A 75 14.59 -4.55 11.31
N LEU A 76 13.29 -4.71 11.57
CA LEU A 76 12.80 -5.36 12.78
C LEU A 76 13.18 -6.84 12.82
N ASP A 77 13.03 -7.57 11.71
CA ASP A 77 13.45 -8.97 11.57
C ASP A 77 14.96 -9.16 11.79
N GLN A 78 15.78 -8.23 11.27
CA GLN A 78 17.22 -8.22 11.52
C GLN A 78 17.56 -8.04 13.00
N LEU A 79 16.85 -7.13 13.70
CA LEU A 79 17.05 -6.91 15.13
C LEU A 79 16.64 -8.13 15.96
N ILE A 80 15.52 -8.78 15.64
CA ILE A 80 15.07 -10.00 16.32
C ILE A 80 16.13 -11.09 16.20
N LYS A 81 16.64 -11.34 14.98
CA LYS A 81 17.70 -12.32 14.72
C LYS A 81 19.02 -11.97 15.41
N PHE A 82 19.34 -10.68 15.55
CA PHE A 82 20.54 -10.24 16.25
C PHE A 82 20.46 -10.46 17.76
N LEU A 83 19.25 -10.39 18.33
CA LEU A 83 18.99 -10.50 19.77
C LEU A 83 18.67 -11.93 20.23
N ASP A 84 18.72 -12.93 19.33
CA ASP A 84 18.35 -14.33 19.59
C ASP A 84 16.94 -14.49 20.21
N PHE A 85 16.00 -13.62 19.83
CA PHE A 85 14.57 -13.80 20.11
C PHE A 85 13.90 -14.75 19.12
#